data_AF-A0AAN8ZWX7-F1
#
_entry.id   AF-A0AAN8ZWX7-F1
#
_cell.length_a   1.000
_cell.length_b   1.000
_cell.length_c   1.000
_cell.angle_alpha   90.00
_cell.angle_beta   90.00
_cell.angle_gamma   90.00
#
_symmetry.space_group_name_H-M   'P 1'
#
loop_
_entity.id
_entity.type
_entity.pdbx_description
1 polymer ?
#
loop_
_entity_poly.entity_id
_entity_poly.type
_entity_poly.pdbx_seq_one_letter_code
_entity_poly.pdbx_strand_id
1 'polypeptide(L)'
;LAIAGAPVVSWNLYDTGYTERYMDLPSVNPEGYRNGSVLSYVNNFPDEENRLLIVQGMIDENVHFSHTNQLIQALIKAGKPYQLQ
;
A
#
# COMPACT_ATOMS: atom_id res chain seq x y z
N LEU A 1 1.18 11.86 -13.29
CA LEU A 1 1.32 10.39 -13.36
C LEU A 1 2.22 9.96 -12.20
N ALA A 2 1.76 9.03 -11.35
CA ALA A 2 2.54 8.38 -10.32
C ALA A 2 2.84 6.93 -10.74
N ILE A 3 4.07 6.48 -10.53
CA ILE A 3 4.51 5.12 -10.82
C ILE A 3 5.07 4.54 -9.51
N ALA A 4 4.37 3.57 -8.92
CA ALA A 4 4.71 2.96 -7.65
C ALA A 4 5.29 1.56 -7.89
N GLY A 5 6.59 1.39 -7.61
CA GLY A 5 7.28 0.09 -7.70
C GLY A 5 7.41 -0.56 -6.32
N ALA A 6 7.04 -1.82 -6.21
CA ALA A 6 7.08 -2.63 -4.99
C ALA A 6 6.62 -1.89 -3.71
N PRO A 7 5.43 -1.24 -3.68
CA PRO A 7 5.06 -0.35 -2.58
C PRO A 7 4.67 -1.10 -1.30
N VAL A 8 5.17 -0.63 -0.15
CA VAL A 8 4.61 -0.97 1.16
C VAL A 8 3.30 -0.22 1.33
N VAL A 9 2.19 -0.92 1.13
CA VAL A 9 0.84 -0.34 1.21
C VAL A 9 0.30 -0.22 2.65
N SER A 10 0.76 -1.10 3.55
CA SER A 10 0.33 -1.18 4.95
C SER A 10 1.47 -1.69 5.82
N TRP A 11 1.84 -0.94 6.86
CA TRP A 11 2.93 -1.32 7.77
C TRP A 11 2.63 -2.58 8.59
N ASN A 12 1.37 -2.98 8.70
CA ASN A 12 0.99 -4.24 9.38
C ASN A 12 1.42 -5.50 8.61
N LEU A 13 1.82 -5.37 7.35
CA LEU A 13 2.20 -6.50 6.49
C LEU A 13 3.73 -6.64 6.34
N TYR A 14 4.48 -5.65 6.81
CA TYR A 14 5.93 -5.62 6.68
C TYR A 14 6.61 -6.22 7.90
N ASP A 15 7.92 -6.47 7.82
CA ASP A 15 8.64 -7.19 8.88
C ASP A 15 8.70 -6.39 10.20
N THR A 16 8.79 -7.12 11.32
CA THR A 16 8.81 -6.53 12.66
C THR A 16 10.08 -5.70 12.91
N GLY A 17 11.25 -6.17 12.47
CA GLY A 17 12.54 -5.55 12.79
C GLY A 17 12.69 -4.15 12.20
N TYR A 18 12.19 -3.93 10.98
CA TYR A 18 12.13 -2.62 10.36
C TYR A 18 10.96 -1.81 10.92
N THR A 19 9.76 -2.38 10.91
CA THR A 19 8.54 -1.62 11.21
C THR A 19 8.52 -1.15 12.65
N GLU A 20 8.78 -2.03 13.62
CA GLU A 20 8.74 -1.68 15.04
C GLU A 20 9.84 -0.69 15.42
N ARG A 21 10.99 -0.73 14.73
CA ARG A 21 12.08 0.23 14.96
C ARG A 21 11.68 1.67 14.64
N TYR A 22 10.88 1.88 13.60
CA TYR A 22 10.54 3.22 13.11
C TYR A 22 9.11 3.65 13.42
N MET A 23 8.20 2.70 13.63
CA MET A 23 6.78 2.94 13.84
C MET A 23 6.29 2.54 15.24
N ASP A 24 7.15 2.02 16.11
CA ASP A 24 6.80 1.33 17.36
C ASP A 24 5.89 0.11 17.14
N LEU A 25 5.43 -0.52 18.21
CA LEU A 25 4.44 -1.59 18.11
C LEU A 25 3.08 -1.03 17.65
N PRO A 26 2.27 -1.80 16.88
CA PRO A 26 0.92 -1.36 16.48
C PRO A 26 0.00 -1.03 17.65
N SER A 27 0.20 -1.66 18.81
CA SER A 27 -0.54 -1.39 20.05
C SER A 27 -0.15 -0.07 20.72
N VAL A 28 1.08 0.40 20.46
CA VAL A 28 1.64 1.64 21.02
C VAL A 28 1.39 2.82 20.09
N ASN A 29 1.45 2.60 18.77
CA ASN A 29 1.26 3.64 17.76
C ASN A 29 0.16 3.28 16.72
N PRO A 30 -1.08 2.98 17.15
CA PRO A 30 -2.15 2.56 16.23
C PRO A 30 -2.46 3.64 15.17
N GLU A 31 -2.36 4.90 15.56
CA GLU A 31 -2.58 6.05 14.68
C GLU A 31 -1.49 6.20 13.62
N GLY A 32 -0.22 5.96 13.97
CA GLY A 32 0.87 5.96 13.00
C GLY A 32 0.71 4.86 11.94
N TYR A 33 0.32 3.65 12.35
CA TYR A 33 0.03 2.56 11.41
C TYR A 33 -1.16 2.88 10.51
N ARG A 34 -2.22 3.49 11.05
CA ARG A 34 -3.39 3.93 10.28
C ARG A 34 -3.01 5.03 9.28
N ASN A 35 -2.31 6.06 9.73
CA ASN A 35 -1.96 7.23 8.91
C ASN A 35 -0.84 6.95 7.92
N GLY A 36 0.03 5.97 8.21
CA GLY A 36 1.09 5.52 7.30
C GLY A 36 0.64 4.47 6.28
N SER A 37 -0.58 3.95 6.41
CA SER A 37 -1.15 3.00 5.44
C SER A 37 -1.85 3.74 4.32
N VAL A 38 -1.46 3.44 3.08
CA VAL A 38 -2.05 4.02 1.86
C VAL A 38 -3.54 3.64 1.75
N LEU A 39 -3.93 2.49 2.31
CA LEU A 39 -5.32 2.01 2.33
C LEU A 39 -6.27 3.01 2.99
N SER A 40 -5.81 3.78 3.97
CA SER A 40 -6.62 4.79 4.66
C SER A 40 -7.04 5.95 3.76
N TYR A 41 -6.37 6.14 2.61
CA TYR A 41 -6.56 7.28 1.72
C TYR A 41 -7.03 6.89 0.32
N VAL A 42 -7.46 5.64 0.11
CA VAL A 42 -7.87 5.14 -1.21
C VAL A 42 -8.93 6.01 -1.88
N ASN A 43 -9.88 6.57 -1.11
CA ASN A 43 -10.90 7.46 -1.64
C ASN A 43 -10.35 8.79 -2.21
N ASN A 44 -9.13 9.18 -1.82
CA ASN A 44 -8.46 10.38 -2.28
C ASN A 44 -7.63 10.14 -3.55
N PHE A 45 -7.60 8.92 -4.08
CA PHE A 45 -6.93 8.64 -5.35
C PHE A 45 -7.66 9.33 -6.51
N PRO A 46 -6.95 9.67 -7.60
CA PRO A 46 -7.55 10.30 -8.76
C PRO A 46 -8.67 9.44 -9.36
N ASP A 47 -9.74 10.10 -9.82
CA ASP A 47 -10.81 9.47 -10.60
C ASP A 47 -10.47 9.37 -12.10
N GLU A 48 -9.41 10.05 -12.53
CA GLU A 48 -8.93 10.04 -13.92
C GLU A 48 -8.03 8.83 -14.21
N GLU A 49 -8.21 8.21 -15.37
CA GLU A 49 -7.31 7.17 -15.88
C GLU A 49 -5.89 7.70 -16.15
N ASN A 50 -4.92 6.79 -16.29
CA ASN A 50 -3.52 7.13 -16.62
C ASN A 50 -2.84 8.04 -15.57
N ARG A 51 -3.32 8.02 -14.32
CA ARG A 51 -2.72 8.76 -13.20
C ARG A 51 -1.88 7.89 -12.28
N LEU A 52 -2.13 6.58 -12.22
CA LEU A 52 -1.47 5.61 -11.36
C LEU A 52 -1.06 4.36 -12.13
N LEU A 53 0.23 4.02 -12.08
CA LEU A 53 0.77 2.74 -12.47
C LEU A 53 1.39 2.06 -11.24
N ILE A 54 1.03 0.81 -10.98
CA ILE A 54 1.59 -0.04 -9.94
C ILE A 54 2.46 -1.10 -10.62
N VAL A 55 3.66 -1.32 -10.11
CA VAL A 55 4.60 -2.34 -10.62
C VAL A 55 5.03 -3.25 -9.47
N GLN A 56 4.81 -4.55 -9.57
CA GLN A 56 5.13 -5.49 -8.48
C GLN A 56 5.63 -6.85 -9.01
N GLY A 57 6.77 -7.31 -8.52
CA GLY A 57 7.22 -8.68 -8.74
C GLY A 57 6.35 -9.69 -7.97
N MET A 58 5.79 -10.69 -8.66
CA MET A 58 4.96 -11.73 -8.02
C MET A 58 5.72 -12.60 -7.01
N ILE A 59 7.05 -12.71 -7.18
CA ILE A 59 7.92 -13.55 -6.35
C ILE A 59 8.75 -12.73 -5.34
N ASP A 60 8.39 -11.47 -5.11
CA ASP A 60 9.07 -10.62 -4.12
C ASP A 60 8.82 -11.16 -2.70
N GLU A 61 9.91 -11.58 -2.06
CA GLU A 61 9.93 -12.14 -0.72
C GLU A 61 10.08 -11.09 0.40
N ASN A 62 10.35 -9.84 0.04
CA ASN A 62 10.56 -8.75 1.00
C ASN A 62 9.32 -7.86 1.11
N VAL A 63 8.88 -7.26 0.00
CA VAL A 63 7.59 -6.58 -0.08
C VAL A 63 6.63 -7.51 -0.79
N HIS A 64 5.98 -8.39 -0.03
CA HIS A 64 5.11 -9.40 -0.59
C HIS A 64 4.01 -8.82 -1.48
N PHE A 65 3.65 -9.54 -2.54
CA PHE A 65 2.56 -9.18 -3.45
C PHE A 65 1.21 -8.93 -2.74
N SER A 66 1.04 -9.43 -1.52
CA SER A 66 -0.11 -9.13 -0.65
C SER A 66 -0.37 -7.63 -0.48
N HIS A 67 0.66 -6.78 -0.47
CA HIS A 67 0.53 -5.33 -0.44
C HIS A 67 -0.22 -4.80 -1.66
N THR A 68 0.29 -5.12 -2.85
CA THR A 68 -0.31 -4.71 -4.13
C THR A 68 -1.71 -5.31 -4.30
N ASN A 69 -1.92 -6.57 -3.91
CA ASN A 69 -3.25 -7.19 -3.93
C ASN A 69 -4.26 -6.43 -3.05
N GLN A 70 -3.89 -6.06 -1.81
CA GLN A 70 -4.79 -5.29 -0.94
C GLN A 70 -5.09 -3.89 -1.49
N LEU A 71 -4.11 -3.21 -2.09
CA LEU A 71 -4.32 -1.91 -2.72
C LEU A 71 -5.29 -2.02 -3.90
N ILE A 72 -5.09 -3.00 -4.78
CA ILE A 72 -5.98 -3.25 -5.92
C ILE A 72 -7.41 -3.50 -5.46
N GLN A 73 -7.61 -4.39 -4.48
CA GLN A 73 -8.94 -4.67 -3.94
C GLN A 73 -9.62 -3.41 -3.39
N ALA A 74 -8.86 -2.55 -2.70
CA ALA A 74 -9.37 -1.30 -2.17
C ALA A 74 -9.72 -0.30 -3.29
N LEU A 75 -8.86 -0.15 -4.30
CA LEU A 75 -9.10 0.73 -5.46
C LEU A 75 -10.33 0.28 -6.25
N ILE A 76 -10.48 -1.01 -6.51
CA ILE A 76 -11.68 -1.59 -7.15
C ILE A 76 -12.93 -1.25 -6.34
N LYS A 77 -12.91 -1.48 -5.02
CA LYS A 77 -14.04 -1.19 -4.13
C LYS A 77 -14.41 0.29 -4.12
N ALA A 78 -13.43 1.18 -4.24
CA ALA A 78 -13.63 2.64 -4.29
C ALA A 78 -13.91 3.18 -5.70
N GLY A 79 -13.91 2.32 -6.74
CA GLY A 79 -14.13 2.74 -8.13
C GLY A 79 -12.99 3.58 -8.71
N LYS A 80 -11.75 3.42 -8.22
CA LYS A 80 -10.58 4.21 -8.63
C LYS A 80 -9.79 3.52 -9.74
N PRO A 81 -9.49 4.19 -10.87
CA PRO A 81 -8.73 3.59 -11.96
C PRO A 81 -7.25 3.40 -11.59
N TYR A 82 -6.65 2.34 -12.13
CA TYR A 82 -5.22 2.03 -11.98
C TYR A 82 -4.70 1.21 -13.16
N GLN A 83 -3.38 1.23 -13.36
CA GLN A 83 -2.66 0.32 -14.25
C GLN A 83 -1.75 -0.58 -13.41
N LEU A 84 -1.54 -1.82 -13.84
CA LEU A 84 -0.71 -2.81 -13.14
C LEU A 84 0.29 -3.45 -14.12
N GLN A 85 1.52 -3.65 -13.66
CA GLN A 85 2.58 -4.41 -14.34
C GLN A 85 3.31 -5.34 -13.36
#